data_AF-A0A6J0JA29-F1
#
_entry.id   AF-A0A6J0JA29-F1
#
_cell.length_a   1.000
_cell.length_b   1.000
_cell.length_c   1.000
_cell.angle_alpha   90.00
_cell.angle_beta   90.00
_cell.angle_gamma   90.00
#
_symmetry.space_group_name_H-M   'P 1'
#
loop_
_entity.id
_entity.type
_entity.pdbx_description
1 polymer ?
#
loop_
_entity_poly.entity_id
_entity_poly.type
_entity_poly.pdbx_seq_one_letter_code
_entity_poly.pdbx_strand_id
1 'polypeptide(L)'
;MCKGPIGGGANWGDTPDQDVLNMLGSDNLSRLKRLQERFVVPQSIRGPCPPPSFPGCQQFFRDFILSAGSYQFNQHLMDSLCLKILELNGLTLVEHEHSDGEADMDEQDEKKRFTVVLLSLRLLAKFLGFLVFLPYRTVEQPTRDLQDSALALRNQTLPILDILKLLRQSVRDQRSILTIPWIVEYLSLVDHIAPFLDYYRKVFGLLLQVYR
;
A
#
# COMPACT_ATOMS: atom_id res chain seq x y z
N MET A 1 23.01 1.31 68.25
CA MET A 1 21.76 0.88 68.91
C MET A 1 21.27 -0.39 68.24
N CYS A 2 21.09 -1.44 69.03
CA CYS A 2 20.39 -2.73 68.84
C CYS A 2 20.84 -3.78 67.78
N LYS A 3 21.27 -4.93 68.31
CA LYS A 3 21.48 -6.30 67.73
C LYS A 3 20.16 -6.85 67.16
N GLY A 4 20.09 -7.75 66.16
CA GLY A 4 20.59 -9.13 66.08
C GLY A 4 19.76 -9.98 65.06
N PRO A 5 20.04 -11.29 64.88
CA PRO A 5 20.01 -12.00 63.58
C PRO A 5 18.99 -13.17 63.47
N ILE A 6 19.01 -13.92 62.33
CA ILE A 6 18.71 -15.37 62.13
C ILE A 6 17.63 -15.72 61.08
N GLY A 7 17.99 -16.68 60.21
CA GLY A 7 17.10 -17.66 59.56
C GLY A 7 16.61 -17.23 58.17
N GLY A 8 16.58 -18.05 57.13
CA GLY A 8 16.79 -19.48 56.92
C GLY A 8 16.45 -19.72 55.45
N GLY A 9 17.17 -20.64 54.80
CA GLY A 9 17.16 -20.77 53.34
C GLY A 9 15.83 -21.17 52.72
N ALA A 10 15.70 -20.85 51.43
CA ALA A 10 15.08 -21.75 50.46
C ALA A 10 15.66 -21.42 49.08
N ASN A 11 16.40 -22.39 48.57
CA ASN A 11 16.84 -22.54 47.20
C ASN A 11 15.62 -22.49 46.26
N TRP A 12 15.44 -21.42 45.49
CA TRP A 12 14.52 -21.39 44.35
C TRP A 12 15.33 -21.55 43.07
N GLY A 13 15.90 -22.74 42.92
CA GLY A 13 16.22 -23.29 41.62
C GLY A 13 14.95 -23.91 41.02
N ASP A 14 14.83 -23.71 39.71
CA ASP A 14 14.06 -24.51 38.76
C ASP A 14 12.55 -24.25 38.58
N THR A 15 12.31 -23.42 37.56
CA THR A 15 11.38 -23.63 36.43
C THR A 15 9.87 -23.77 36.72
N PRO A 16 9.14 -22.66 36.86
CA PRO A 16 7.71 -22.62 36.55
C PRO A 16 7.42 -22.28 35.07
N ASP A 17 8.43 -21.87 34.29
CA ASP A 17 8.21 -21.35 32.93
C ASP A 17 7.96 -22.44 31.87
N GLN A 18 8.55 -23.63 32.05
CA GLN A 18 8.47 -24.68 31.04
C GLN A 18 7.09 -25.36 30.99
N ASP A 19 6.43 -25.50 32.14
CA ASP A 19 5.09 -26.11 32.23
C ASP A 19 3.99 -25.17 31.70
N VAL A 20 4.17 -23.85 31.85
CA VAL A 20 3.28 -22.85 31.24
C VAL A 20 3.46 -22.83 29.72
N LEU A 21 4.69 -22.96 29.23
CA LEU A 21 4.99 -23.04 27.79
C LEU A 21 4.46 -24.34 27.17
N ASN A 22 4.45 -25.46 27.89
CA ASN A 22 3.90 -26.73 27.42
C ASN A 22 2.35 -26.74 27.38
N MET A 23 1.68 -25.95 28.23
CA MET A 23 0.22 -25.77 28.18
C MET A 23 -0.24 -24.92 26.99
N LEU A 24 0.65 -24.06 26.47
CA LEU A 24 0.42 -23.31 25.25
C LEU A 24 0.85 -24.19 24.09
N GLY A 25 -0.09 -24.86 23.42
CA GLY A 25 0.22 -25.66 22.22
C GLY A 25 1.11 -24.90 21.22
N SER A 26 1.85 -25.62 20.37
CA SER A 26 2.86 -25.06 19.45
C SER A 26 2.39 -23.83 18.65
N ASP A 27 1.11 -23.81 18.25
CA ASP A 27 0.48 -22.66 17.58
C ASP A 27 0.39 -21.42 18.47
N ASN A 28 0.08 -21.57 19.75
CA ASN A 28 0.01 -20.47 20.72
C ASN A 28 1.40 -19.94 21.05
N LEU A 29 2.42 -20.80 21.12
CA LEU A 29 3.82 -20.39 21.28
C LEU A 29 4.29 -19.55 20.07
N SER A 30 3.94 -19.95 18.85
CA SER A 30 4.26 -19.16 17.65
C SER A 30 3.59 -17.78 17.67
N ARG A 31 2.33 -17.71 18.14
CA ARG A 31 1.59 -16.45 18.32
C ARG A 31 2.20 -15.59 19.41
N LEU A 32 2.59 -16.18 20.54
CA LEU A 32 3.21 -15.49 21.67
C LEU A 32 4.58 -14.94 21.28
N LYS A 33 5.38 -15.73 20.54
CA LYS A 33 6.66 -15.29 19.98
C LYS A 33 6.48 -14.13 19.01
N ARG A 34 5.50 -14.19 18.10
CA ARG A 34 5.15 -13.06 17.21
C ARG A 34 4.67 -11.83 18.00
N LEU A 35 4.02 -12.03 19.14
CA LEU A 35 3.59 -10.95 20.05
C LEU A 35 4.78 -10.32 20.77
N GLN A 36 5.67 -11.13 21.32
CA GLN A 36 6.92 -10.69 21.95
C GLN A 36 7.82 -9.95 20.94
N GLU A 37 7.93 -10.45 19.70
CA GLU A 37 8.65 -9.77 18.62
C GLU A 37 8.07 -8.37 18.33
N ARG A 38 6.75 -8.17 18.45
CA ARG A 38 6.11 -6.84 18.32
C ARG A 38 6.34 -5.92 19.53
N PHE A 39 6.64 -6.47 20.71
CA PHE A 39 6.96 -5.70 21.91
C PHE A 39 8.44 -5.28 21.95
N VAL A 40 9.34 -6.12 21.45
CA VAL A 40 10.79 -5.90 21.49
C VAL A 40 11.26 -5.05 20.31
N VAL A 41 10.61 -5.16 19.15
CA VAL A 41 10.83 -4.24 18.03
C VAL A 41 9.83 -3.11 18.15
N PRO A 42 10.25 -1.83 18.24
CA PRO A 42 9.32 -0.72 18.16
C PRO A 42 8.68 -0.73 16.78
N GLN A 43 7.55 -1.41 16.64
CA GLN A 43 6.67 -1.17 15.52
C GLN A 43 6.23 0.27 15.71
N SER A 44 6.73 1.18 14.88
CA SER A 44 6.12 2.49 14.78
C SER A 44 4.69 2.21 14.32
N ILE A 45 3.74 2.13 15.25
CA ILE A 45 2.32 2.09 14.96
C ILE A 45 2.03 3.47 14.39
N ARG A 46 2.32 3.63 13.09
CA ARG A 46 1.99 4.82 12.32
C ARG A 46 0.51 4.69 11.97
N GLY A 47 -0.33 5.09 12.93
CA GLY A 47 -1.78 5.17 12.76
C GLY A 47 -2.46 3.91 12.21
N PRO A 48 -3.75 4.00 11.86
CA PRO A 48 -4.48 2.89 11.22
C PRO A 48 -4.05 2.62 9.77
N CYS A 49 -3.25 3.51 9.16
CA CYS A 49 -2.79 3.41 7.78
C CYS A 49 -1.26 3.57 7.72
N PRO A 50 -0.49 2.47 7.65
CA PRO A 50 0.97 2.55 7.57
C PRO A 50 1.39 3.26 6.29
N PRO A 51 2.52 3.99 6.30
CA PRO A 51 3.02 4.62 5.09
C PRO A 51 3.31 3.55 4.03
N PRO A 52 3.14 3.89 2.76
CA PRO A 52 3.36 2.95 1.67
C PRO A 52 4.82 2.48 1.64
N SER A 53 5.01 1.17 1.58
CA SER A 53 6.33 0.53 1.55
C SER A 53 6.46 -0.41 0.35
N PHE A 54 7.71 -0.73 -0.03
CA PHE A 54 8.03 -1.66 -1.12
C PHE A 54 8.66 -2.92 -0.53
N PRO A 55 7.87 -3.95 -0.14
CA PRO A 55 8.40 -5.15 0.50
C PRO A 55 9.00 -6.15 -0.50
N GLY A 56 9.89 -7.01 0.00
CA GLY A 56 10.46 -8.12 -0.78
C GLY A 56 11.14 -7.65 -2.07
N CYS A 57 10.85 -8.31 -3.18
CA CYS A 57 11.43 -7.97 -4.49
C CYS A 57 11.09 -6.54 -4.95
N GLN A 58 10.02 -5.93 -4.43
CA GLN A 58 9.66 -4.55 -4.79
C GLN A 58 10.72 -3.55 -4.31
N GLN A 59 11.39 -3.84 -3.19
CA GLN A 59 12.45 -2.98 -2.65
C GLN A 59 13.61 -2.88 -3.64
N PHE A 60 14.03 -4.02 -4.21
CA PHE A 60 15.09 -4.06 -5.20
C PHE A 60 14.78 -3.15 -6.39
N PHE A 61 13.59 -3.23 -6.98
CA PHE A 61 13.22 -2.39 -8.12
C PHE A 61 13.16 -0.90 -7.75
N ARG A 62 12.64 -0.56 -6.57
CA ARG A 62 12.64 0.81 -6.06
C ARG A 62 14.07 1.35 -5.96
N ASP A 63 14.95 0.58 -5.33
CA ASP A 63 16.33 0.99 -5.08
C ASP A 63 17.13 1.04 -6.39
N PHE A 64 16.84 0.15 -7.35
CA PHE A 64 17.37 0.21 -8.70
C PHE A 64 16.96 1.49 -9.43
N ILE A 65 15.68 1.86 -9.41
CA ILE A 65 15.19 3.10 -10.02
C ILE A 65 15.92 4.32 -9.43
N LEU A 66 16.07 4.37 -8.11
CA LEU A 66 16.79 5.46 -7.43
C LEU A 66 18.28 5.48 -7.81
N SER A 67 18.92 4.31 -7.84
CA SER A 67 20.34 4.18 -8.14
C SER A 67 20.66 4.49 -9.61
N ALA A 68 19.73 4.20 -10.53
CA ALA A 68 19.88 4.50 -11.94
C ALA A 68 19.96 6.02 -12.21
N GLY A 69 19.27 6.84 -11.41
CA GLY A 69 19.33 8.31 -11.49
C GLY A 69 18.97 8.90 -12.87
N SER A 70 18.35 8.11 -13.75
CA SER A 70 18.15 8.45 -15.16
C SER A 70 16.73 8.93 -15.42
N TYR A 71 16.59 10.21 -15.78
CA TYR A 71 15.29 10.80 -16.15
C TYR A 71 14.68 10.12 -17.37
N GLN A 72 15.51 9.80 -18.38
CA GLN A 72 15.04 9.13 -19.59
C GLN A 72 14.49 7.73 -19.29
N PHE A 73 15.20 6.97 -18.45
CA PHE A 73 14.71 5.67 -18.00
C PHE A 73 13.38 5.81 -17.24
N ASN A 74 13.29 6.77 -16.32
CA ASN A 74 12.08 7.01 -15.56
C ASN A 74 10.89 7.39 -16.46
N GLN A 75 11.10 8.20 -17.49
CA GLN A 75 10.05 8.53 -18.46
C GLN A 75 9.57 7.29 -19.22
N HIS A 76 10.47 6.53 -19.84
CA HIS A 76 10.10 5.30 -20.55
C HIS A 76 9.41 4.26 -19.64
N LEU A 77 9.85 4.17 -18.39
CA LEU A 77 9.21 3.31 -17.40
C LEU A 77 7.80 3.80 -17.08
N MET A 78 7.59 5.11 -16.85
CA MET A 78 6.25 5.67 -16.63
C MET A 78 5.32 5.42 -17.82
N ASP A 79 5.79 5.62 -19.05
CA ASP A 79 5.01 5.36 -20.27
C ASP A 79 4.58 3.90 -20.33
N SER A 80 5.52 2.98 -20.08
CA SER A 80 5.27 1.53 -20.08
C SER A 80 4.27 1.13 -19.00
N LEU A 81 4.37 1.70 -17.80
CA LEU A 81 3.43 1.46 -16.71
C LEU A 81 2.03 2.00 -17.07
N CYS A 82 1.94 3.20 -17.63
CA CYS A 82 0.66 3.80 -18.04
C CYS A 82 -0.04 2.92 -19.09
N LEU A 83 0.69 2.49 -20.12
CA LEU A 83 0.17 1.59 -21.15
C LEU A 83 -0.35 0.28 -20.52
N LYS A 84 0.44 -0.34 -19.64
CA LYS A 84 0.04 -1.61 -19.03
C LYS A 84 -1.14 -1.48 -18.07
N ILE A 85 -1.23 -0.37 -17.33
CA ILE A 85 -2.37 -0.07 -16.47
C ILE A 85 -3.63 0.12 -17.29
N LEU A 86 -3.57 0.87 -18.40
CA LEU A 86 -4.72 1.08 -19.28
C LEU A 86 -5.21 -0.23 -19.91
N GLU A 87 -4.28 -1.08 -20.36
CA GLU A 87 -4.59 -2.41 -20.89
C GLU A 87 -5.33 -3.27 -19.85
N LEU A 88 -4.76 -3.40 -18.65
CA LEU A 88 -5.33 -4.26 -17.59
C LEU A 88 -6.64 -3.71 -17.03
N ASN A 89 -6.78 -2.39 -16.88
CA ASN A 89 -8.01 -1.75 -16.42
C ASN A 89 -9.12 -1.79 -17.49
N GLY A 90 -8.75 -1.97 -18.76
CA GLY A 90 -9.69 -2.11 -19.87
C GLY A 90 -10.32 -3.49 -19.99
N LEU A 91 -9.71 -4.54 -19.41
CA LEU A 91 -10.17 -5.92 -19.53
C LEU A 91 -11.63 -6.07 -19.08
N THR A 92 -12.46 -6.63 -19.96
CA THR A 92 -13.81 -7.11 -19.63
C THR A 92 -13.68 -8.46 -18.94
N LEU A 93 -14.05 -8.51 -17.66
CA LEU A 93 -14.29 -9.77 -16.97
C LEU A 93 -15.68 -10.19 -17.42
N VAL A 94 -15.77 -11.33 -18.09
CA VAL A 94 -16.97 -11.78 -18.80
C VAL A 94 -18.13 -11.90 -17.81
N GLU A 95 -19.31 -11.39 -18.17
CA GLU A 95 -20.56 -11.72 -17.49
C GLU A 95 -21.05 -13.06 -18.07
N HIS A 96 -20.85 -14.17 -17.36
CA HIS A 96 -21.41 -15.45 -17.78
C HIS A 96 -22.92 -15.49 -17.46
N GLU A 97 -23.75 -15.71 -18.47
CA GLU A 97 -25.12 -16.17 -18.25
C GLU A 97 -25.08 -17.57 -17.64
N HIS A 98 -25.87 -17.77 -16.58
CA HIS A 98 -25.81 -18.95 -15.74
C HIS A 98 -26.17 -20.21 -16.54
N SER A 99 -25.19 -21.01 -16.93
CA SER A 99 -25.39 -22.35 -17.50
C SER A 99 -25.12 -23.40 -16.43
N ASP A 100 -26.17 -24.15 -16.08
CA ASP A 100 -26.16 -25.18 -15.04
C ASP A 100 -25.15 -26.31 -15.37
N GLY A 101 -24.12 -26.47 -14.53
CA GLY A 101 -23.34 -27.71 -14.43
C GLY A 101 -21.81 -27.58 -14.42
N GLU A 102 -21.23 -26.69 -15.24
CA GLU A 102 -19.76 -26.48 -15.31
C GLU A 102 -19.29 -25.13 -14.74
N ALA A 103 -20.23 -24.29 -14.30
CA ALA A 103 -20.01 -22.91 -13.87
C ALA A 103 -19.06 -22.74 -12.67
N ASP A 104 -18.94 -23.72 -11.77
CA ASP A 104 -18.19 -23.55 -10.51
C ASP A 104 -16.65 -23.57 -10.73
N MET A 105 -16.17 -24.33 -11.71
CA MET A 105 -14.74 -24.36 -12.06
C MET A 105 -14.32 -23.09 -12.80
N ASP A 106 -15.18 -22.63 -13.72
CA ASP A 106 -14.99 -21.40 -14.50
C ASP A 106 -15.09 -20.14 -13.63
N GLU A 107 -16.03 -20.07 -12.68
CA GLU A 107 -16.16 -18.95 -11.75
C GLU A 107 -14.91 -18.80 -10.87
N GLN A 108 -14.37 -19.93 -10.40
CA GLN A 108 -13.16 -19.92 -9.58
C GLN A 108 -11.92 -19.47 -10.38
N ASP A 109 -11.84 -19.83 -11.65
CA ASP A 109 -10.75 -19.38 -12.52
C ASP A 109 -10.89 -17.92 -12.94
N GLU A 110 -12.11 -17.41 -13.12
CA GLU A 110 -12.39 -15.99 -13.29
C GLU A 110 -12.01 -15.18 -12.05
N LYS A 111 -12.34 -15.66 -10.84
CA LYS A 111 -11.93 -15.02 -9.57
C LYS A 111 -10.41 -14.98 -9.42
N LYS A 112 -9.70 -16.06 -9.77
CA LYS A 112 -8.23 -16.08 -9.79
C LYS A 112 -7.69 -15.06 -10.79
N ARG A 113 -8.24 -15.03 -12.01
CA ARG A 113 -7.85 -14.08 -13.06
C ARG A 113 -8.07 -12.64 -12.59
N PHE A 114 -9.23 -12.33 -12.02
CA PHE A 114 -9.52 -11.03 -11.44
C PHE A 114 -8.49 -10.65 -10.37
N THR A 115 -8.20 -11.57 -9.45
CA THR A 115 -7.23 -11.35 -8.38
C THR A 115 -5.86 -11.01 -8.93
N VAL A 116 -5.39 -11.77 -9.94
CA VAL A 116 -4.10 -11.51 -10.60
C VAL A 116 -4.08 -10.13 -11.27
N VAL A 117 -5.14 -9.78 -12.01
CA VAL A 117 -5.25 -8.46 -12.68
C VAL A 117 -5.26 -7.34 -11.66
N LEU A 118 -6.08 -7.45 -10.61
CA LEU A 118 -6.19 -6.45 -9.54
C LEU A 118 -4.85 -6.24 -8.82
N LEU A 119 -4.18 -7.31 -8.41
CA LEU A 119 -2.90 -7.24 -7.73
C LEU A 119 -1.80 -6.66 -8.64
N SER A 120 -1.82 -7.03 -9.92
CA SER A 120 -0.90 -6.47 -10.93
C SER A 120 -1.13 -4.97 -11.11
N LEU A 121 -2.38 -4.54 -11.28
CA LEU A 121 -2.75 -3.13 -11.37
C LEU A 121 -2.29 -2.34 -10.15
N ARG A 122 -2.53 -2.85 -8.93
CA ARG A 122 -2.07 -2.21 -7.70
C ARG A 122 -0.55 -2.05 -7.69
N LEU A 123 0.20 -3.10 -8.04
CA LEU A 123 1.66 -3.04 -8.07
C LEU A 123 2.18 -2.02 -9.09
N LEU A 124 1.65 -2.05 -10.32
CA LEU A 124 2.04 -1.12 -11.38
C LEU A 124 1.72 0.33 -11.00
N ALA A 125 0.52 0.56 -10.47
CA ALA A 125 0.06 1.87 -10.02
C ALA A 125 0.92 2.42 -8.87
N LYS A 126 1.38 1.55 -7.97
CA LYS A 126 2.33 1.91 -6.91
C LYS A 126 3.65 2.42 -7.50
N PHE A 127 4.25 1.69 -8.45
CA PHE A 127 5.49 2.16 -9.08
C PHE A 127 5.28 3.41 -9.93
N LEU A 128 4.13 3.55 -10.58
CA LEU A 128 3.79 4.76 -11.31
C LEU A 128 3.68 5.96 -10.37
N GLY A 129 2.96 5.82 -9.25
CA GLY A 129 2.87 6.86 -8.22
C GLY A 129 4.25 7.23 -7.69
N PHE A 130 5.13 6.23 -7.53
CA PHE A 130 6.48 6.47 -7.04
C PHE A 130 7.24 7.38 -7.98
N LEU A 131 7.24 7.05 -9.27
CA LEU A 131 7.93 7.81 -10.30
C LEU A 131 7.33 9.21 -10.50
N VAL A 132 6.00 9.34 -10.52
CA VAL A 132 5.32 10.63 -10.72
C VAL A 132 5.63 11.62 -9.60
N PHE A 133 5.65 11.13 -8.36
CA PHE A 133 5.88 11.99 -7.20
C PHE A 133 7.36 12.08 -6.79
N LEU A 134 8.23 11.21 -7.32
CA LEU A 134 9.67 11.18 -7.00
C LEU A 134 10.36 12.55 -7.14
N PRO A 135 10.16 13.33 -8.22
CA PRO A 135 10.82 14.63 -8.38
C PRO A 135 10.43 15.66 -7.31
N TYR A 136 9.28 15.48 -6.66
CA TYR A 136 8.72 16.42 -5.68
C TYR A 136 8.87 15.93 -4.23
N ARG A 137 9.53 14.80 -4.01
CA ARG A 137 9.73 14.26 -2.67
C ARG A 137 10.74 15.10 -1.91
N THR A 138 10.27 15.65 -0.80
CA THR A 138 11.04 16.42 0.16
C THR A 138 10.92 15.77 1.53
N VAL A 139 12.01 15.78 2.31
CA VAL A 139 12.02 15.22 3.67
C VAL A 139 11.26 16.15 4.63
N GLU A 140 11.35 17.45 4.38
CA GLU A 140 10.73 18.51 5.18
C GLU A 140 9.54 19.11 4.45
N GLN A 141 8.56 19.56 5.23
CA GLN A 141 7.42 20.29 4.67
C GLN A 141 7.89 21.63 4.10
N PRO A 142 7.48 21.99 2.86
CA PRO A 142 7.87 23.26 2.26
C PRO A 142 7.28 24.44 3.03
N THR A 143 7.99 25.57 3.00
CA THR A 143 7.44 26.85 3.49
C THR A 143 6.23 27.26 2.65
N ARG A 144 5.36 28.13 3.22
CA ARG A 144 4.13 28.57 2.52
C ARG A 144 4.43 29.21 1.16
N ASP A 145 5.40 30.10 1.08
CA ASP A 145 5.74 30.78 -0.18
C ASP A 145 6.24 29.80 -1.27
N LEU A 146 7.02 28.78 -0.86
CA LEU A 146 7.50 27.72 -1.75
C LEU A 146 6.35 26.80 -2.18
N GLN A 147 5.43 26.49 -1.26
CA GLN A 147 4.23 25.71 -1.55
C GLN A 147 3.36 26.41 -2.60
N ASP A 148 3.06 27.70 -2.43
CA ASP A 148 2.21 28.46 -3.36
C ASP A 148 2.84 28.54 -4.76
N SER A 149 4.16 28.78 -4.82
CA SER A 149 4.91 28.78 -6.08
C SER A 149 4.87 27.41 -6.77
N ALA A 150 5.08 26.33 -6.02
CA ALA A 150 5.03 24.97 -6.55
C ALA A 150 3.61 24.57 -6.99
N LEU A 151 2.56 25.02 -6.29
CA LEU A 151 1.17 24.82 -6.70
C LEU A 151 0.86 25.53 -8.01
N ALA A 152 1.24 26.80 -8.13
CA ALA A 152 1.02 27.59 -9.34
C ALA A 152 1.69 26.97 -10.57
N LEU A 153 2.92 26.43 -10.42
CA LEU A 153 3.63 25.75 -11.49
C LEU A 153 2.99 24.39 -11.84
N ARG A 154 2.73 23.55 -10.84
CA ARG A 154 2.27 22.17 -11.06
C ARG A 154 0.83 22.10 -11.56
N ASN A 155 -0.04 23.06 -11.23
CA ASN A 155 -1.40 23.14 -11.77
C ASN A 155 -1.42 23.42 -13.29
N GLN A 156 -0.31 23.88 -13.89
CA GLN A 156 -0.19 24.06 -15.34
C GLN A 156 0.22 22.78 -16.07
N THR A 157 0.63 21.74 -15.35
CA THR A 157 1.11 20.48 -15.93
C THR A 157 -0.03 19.49 -16.06
N LEU A 158 -0.08 18.78 -17.19
CA LEU A 158 -1.04 17.69 -17.37
C LEU A 158 -0.58 16.44 -16.63
N PRO A 159 -1.50 15.68 -16.00
CA PRO A 159 -1.16 14.40 -15.40
C PRO A 159 -0.76 13.41 -16.48
N ILE A 160 0.24 12.57 -16.20
CA ILE A 160 0.71 11.53 -17.13
C ILE A 160 -0.37 10.47 -17.42
N LEU A 161 -1.24 10.22 -16.44
CA LEU A 161 -2.38 9.33 -16.54
C LEU A 161 -3.60 10.04 -15.97
N ASP A 162 -4.65 10.19 -16.78
CA ASP A 162 -5.88 10.84 -16.34
C ASP A 162 -6.76 9.91 -15.48
N ILE A 163 -6.31 9.71 -14.24
CA ILE A 163 -7.01 8.89 -13.24
C ILE A 163 -8.40 9.44 -12.89
N LEU A 164 -8.63 10.75 -13.02
CA LEU A 164 -9.94 11.37 -12.80
C LEU A 164 -10.95 10.90 -13.85
N LYS A 165 -10.54 10.88 -15.13
CA LYS A 165 -11.37 10.33 -16.21
C LYS A 165 -11.62 8.84 -16.00
N LEU A 166 -10.59 8.06 -15.68
CA LEU A 166 -10.71 6.62 -15.43
C LEU A 166 -11.65 6.32 -14.26
N LEU A 167 -11.55 7.08 -13.17
CA LEU A 167 -12.42 6.93 -12.01
C LEU A 167 -13.88 7.22 -12.35
N ARG A 168 -14.16 8.35 -13.02
CA ARG A 168 -15.54 8.69 -13.48
C ARG A 168 -16.11 7.62 -14.38
N GLN A 169 -15.31 7.11 -15.32
CA GLN A 169 -15.72 6.07 -16.24
C GLN A 169 -16.02 4.77 -15.48
N SER A 170 -15.17 4.39 -14.51
CA SER A 170 -15.40 3.18 -13.70
C SER A 170 -16.69 3.23 -12.89
N VAL A 171 -17.07 4.41 -12.39
CA VAL A 171 -18.32 4.59 -11.64
C VAL A 171 -19.52 4.44 -12.57
N ARG A 172 -19.44 5.04 -13.77
CA ARG A 172 -20.48 4.92 -14.80
C ARG A 172 -20.66 3.48 -15.28
N ASP A 173 -19.55 2.78 -15.48
CA ASP A 173 -19.52 1.40 -16.01
C ASP A 173 -19.70 0.35 -14.89
N GLN A 174 -19.91 0.76 -13.64
CA GLN A 174 -19.98 -0.13 -12.47
C GLN A 174 -18.73 -1.02 -12.26
N ARG A 175 -17.57 -0.58 -12.76
CA ARG A 175 -16.27 -1.28 -12.63
C ARG A 175 -15.36 -0.70 -11.55
N SER A 176 -15.90 0.08 -10.62
CA SER A 176 -15.15 0.74 -9.56
C SER A 176 -14.36 -0.23 -8.66
N ILE A 177 -14.83 -1.48 -8.51
CA ILE A 177 -14.16 -2.51 -7.71
C ILE A 177 -12.75 -2.83 -8.25
N LEU A 178 -12.55 -2.77 -9.57
CA LEU A 178 -11.24 -2.93 -10.19
C LEU A 178 -10.44 -1.63 -10.14
N THR A 179 -11.09 -0.50 -10.46
CA THR A 179 -10.38 0.77 -10.71
C THR A 179 -9.96 1.49 -9.44
N ILE A 180 -10.80 1.54 -8.40
CA ILE A 180 -10.52 2.29 -7.18
C ILE A 180 -9.28 1.75 -6.43
N PRO A 181 -9.10 0.43 -6.23
CA PRO A 181 -7.99 -0.05 -5.42
C PRO A 181 -6.61 0.34 -5.94
N TRP A 182 -6.39 0.32 -7.27
CA TRP A 182 -5.10 0.71 -7.83
C TRP A 182 -4.93 2.24 -7.85
N ILE A 183 -6.01 3.01 -8.04
CA ILE A 183 -5.96 4.48 -7.92
C ILE A 183 -5.54 4.87 -6.49
N VAL A 184 -6.10 4.21 -5.47
CA VAL A 184 -5.74 4.45 -4.07
C VAL A 184 -4.27 4.06 -3.82
N GLU A 185 -3.78 2.96 -4.39
CA GLU A 185 -2.37 2.57 -4.28
C GLU A 185 -1.44 3.60 -4.96
N TYR A 186 -1.79 4.13 -6.13
CA TYR A 186 -1.08 5.22 -6.79
C TYR A 186 -1.05 6.49 -5.92
N LEU A 187 -2.22 6.90 -5.41
CA LEU A 187 -2.38 8.09 -4.57
C LEU A 187 -1.72 7.94 -3.20
N SER A 188 -1.43 6.72 -2.75
CA SER A 188 -0.71 6.52 -1.48
C SER A 188 0.69 7.15 -1.51
N LEU A 189 1.27 7.35 -2.71
CA LEU A 189 2.63 7.86 -2.89
C LEU A 189 2.73 9.38 -3.11
N VAL A 190 1.62 10.11 -3.02
CA VAL A 190 1.55 11.56 -3.18
C VAL A 190 2.56 12.29 -2.31
N ASP A 191 3.17 13.34 -2.86
CA ASP A 191 4.01 14.27 -2.09
C ASP A 191 3.15 15.25 -1.26
N HIS A 192 3.79 16.09 -0.45
CA HIS A 192 3.12 17.03 0.44
C HIS A 192 2.23 18.07 -0.27
N ILE A 193 2.50 18.37 -1.54
CA ILE A 193 1.81 19.43 -2.27
C ILE A 193 0.68 18.86 -3.13
N ALA A 194 0.82 17.62 -3.62
CA ALA A 194 -0.14 16.99 -4.53
C ALA A 194 -1.61 17.05 -4.06
N PRO A 195 -1.97 16.84 -2.77
CA PRO A 195 -3.35 16.96 -2.30
C PRO A 195 -4.01 18.32 -2.51
N PHE A 196 -3.21 19.38 -2.64
CA PHE A 196 -3.71 20.73 -2.81
C PHE A 196 -3.85 21.15 -4.28
N LEU A 197 -3.32 20.37 -5.23
CA LEU A 197 -3.47 20.61 -6.66
C LEU A 197 -4.93 20.45 -7.09
N ASP A 198 -5.39 21.30 -8.01
CA ASP A 198 -6.79 21.35 -8.44
C ASP A 198 -7.25 20.03 -9.05
N TYR A 199 -6.35 19.36 -9.77
CA TYR A 199 -6.60 18.05 -10.34
C TYR A 199 -6.87 17.00 -9.26
N TYR A 200 -5.97 16.86 -8.28
CA TYR A 200 -6.08 15.85 -7.24
C TYR A 200 -7.20 16.15 -6.25
N ARG A 201 -7.51 17.42 -5.96
CA ARG A 201 -8.70 17.80 -5.18
C ARG A 201 -9.98 17.23 -5.80
N LYS A 202 -10.13 17.28 -7.13
CA LYS A 202 -11.28 16.69 -7.84
C LYS A 202 -11.29 15.16 -7.71
N VAL A 203 -10.12 14.51 -7.79
CA VAL A 203 -9.98 13.05 -7.61
C VAL A 203 -10.40 12.64 -6.20
N PHE A 204 -9.85 13.28 -5.17
CA PHE A 204 -10.21 12.99 -3.77
C PHE A 204 -11.68 13.28 -3.48
N GLY A 205 -12.23 14.37 -4.04
CA GLY A 205 -13.66 14.67 -3.93
C GLY A 205 -14.54 13.56 -4.50
N LEU A 206 -14.19 13.01 -5.67
CA LEU A 206 -14.92 11.90 -6.27
C LEU A 206 -14.77 10.60 -5.48
N LEU A 207 -13.56 10.29 -4.99
CA LEU A 207 -13.35 9.11 -4.12
C LEU A 207 -14.18 9.19 -2.83
N LEU A 208 -14.27 10.38 -2.23
CA LEU A 208 -15.09 10.61 -1.05
C LEU A 208 -16.59 10.45 -1.35
N GLN A 209 -17.04 10.87 -2.54
CA GLN A 209 -18.43 10.68 -2.98
C GLN A 209 -18.76 9.21 -3.18
N VAL A 210 -17.84 8.40 -3.70
CA VAL A 210 -18.05 6.94 -3.88
C VAL A 210 -18.04 6.20 -2.54
N TYR A 211 -17.30 6.69 -1.54
CA TYR A 211 -17.24 6.08 -0.21
C TYR A 211 -18.50 6.31 0.64
N ARG A 212 -19.21 7.42 0.41
CA ARG A 212 -20.41 7.82 1.17
C ARG A 212 -21.66 7.15 0.60
#